data_AF-A0A6J4RP14-F1
#
_entry.id   AF-A0A6J4RP14-F1
#
_cell.length_a   1.000
_cell.length_b   1.000
_cell.length_c   1.000
_cell.angle_alpha   90.00
_cell.angle_beta   90.00
_cell.angle_gamma   90.00
#
_symmetry.space_group_name_H-M   'P 1'
#
loop_
_entity.id
_entity.type
_entity.pdbx_description
1 polymer ?
#
loop_
_entity_poly.entity_id
_entity_poly.type
_entity_poly.pdbx_seq_one_letter_code
_entity_poly.pdbx_strand_id
1 'polypeptide(L)'
;CNYIDIMSQHLRHVRDGEPILKPVYGHGDGTFGRPEYVVPKRFAVIEGLLGYHTQELCDSHDVRVYLAPPEELRREWKIKRDTSKRGYDEEQVLAELDKREPDSAEFIRPQRRYADMIVSFLPGDDSEKLDAELTLSEGLAHPDMSVLLDEGGKRGVKLEEERSGGRRLFIPGDLDADAGAAIEEGIWEKMQFAQQLRTDRLGEFSVGEEKHRSESLAIVQVLILYHLVTAKAAVAVGGDEATARTDRQSAESETESAAPAAS
;
A
#
# COMPACT_ATOMS: atom_id res chain seq x y z
N CYS A 1 10.08 20.97 1.02
CA CYS A 1 8.84 21.45 0.36
C CYS A 1 7.57 20.78 0.90
N ASN A 2 7.59 20.15 2.09
CA ASN A 2 6.41 19.50 2.70
C ASN A 2 6.37 19.90 4.18
N TYR A 3 5.18 20.13 4.72
CA TYR A 3 4.96 20.48 6.13
C TYR A 3 4.66 19.20 6.93
N ILE A 4 5.72 18.45 7.24
CA ILE A 4 5.63 17.14 7.90
C ILE A 4 5.05 17.24 9.30
N ASP A 5 5.38 18.31 10.01
CA ASP A 5 4.81 18.68 11.30
C ASP A 5 3.30 18.89 11.22
N ILE A 6 2.81 19.64 10.22
CA ILE A 6 1.38 19.86 10.00
C ILE A 6 0.69 18.55 9.63
N MET A 7 1.31 17.73 8.77
CA MET A 7 0.76 16.42 8.40
C MET A 7 0.61 15.53 9.64
N SER A 8 1.64 15.45 10.48
CA SER A 8 1.63 14.60 11.68
C SER A 8 0.57 15.06 12.70
N GLN A 9 0.45 16.38 12.91
CA GLN A 9 -0.62 16.94 13.74
C GLN A 9 -2.02 16.59 13.18
N HIS A 10 -2.23 16.76 11.88
CA HIS A 10 -3.51 16.47 11.27
C HIS A 10 -3.87 14.97 11.35
N LEU A 11 -2.91 14.07 11.20
CA LEU A 11 -3.18 12.64 11.36
C LEU A 11 -3.54 12.27 12.80
N ARG A 12 -2.92 12.90 13.80
CA ARG A 12 -3.35 12.79 15.20
C ARG A 12 -4.79 13.24 15.41
N HIS A 13 -5.14 14.45 14.96
CA HIS A 13 -6.53 14.93 15.05
C HIS A 13 -7.51 13.96 14.34
N VAL A 14 -7.16 13.47 13.15
CA VAL A 14 -8.01 12.52 12.42
C VAL A 14 -8.20 11.22 13.20
N ARG A 15 -7.15 10.71 13.85
CA ARG A 15 -7.19 9.52 14.71
C ARG A 15 -8.08 9.74 15.93
N ASP A 16 -8.02 10.93 16.52
CA ASP A 16 -8.81 11.32 17.70
C ASP A 16 -10.27 11.69 17.34
N GLY A 17 -10.65 11.61 16.06
CA GLY A 17 -11.99 11.96 15.57
C GLY A 17 -12.22 13.46 15.47
N GLU A 18 -11.16 14.26 15.54
CA GLU A 18 -11.19 15.72 15.47
C GLU A 18 -11.08 16.22 14.01
N PRO A 19 -11.86 17.27 13.66
CA PRO A 19 -11.82 17.83 12.31
C PRO A 19 -10.54 18.62 12.03
N ILE A 20 -10.12 18.65 10.77
CA ILE A 20 -8.93 19.38 10.31
C ILE A 20 -9.26 20.36 9.17
N LEU A 21 -8.41 21.38 9.00
CA LEU A 21 -8.38 22.23 7.80
C LEU A 21 -7.27 21.76 6.87
N LYS A 22 -7.60 20.82 5.99
CA LYS A 22 -6.66 20.18 5.07
C LYS A 22 -6.25 21.16 3.94
N PRO A 23 -4.95 21.48 3.77
CA PRO A 23 -4.48 22.23 2.61
C PRO A 23 -4.82 21.52 1.30
N VAL A 24 -5.10 22.29 0.25
CA VAL A 24 -5.39 21.75 -1.10
C VAL A 24 -4.29 22.18 -2.05
N TYR A 25 -3.58 21.19 -2.62
CA TYR A 25 -2.55 21.44 -3.63
C TYR A 25 -3.14 21.33 -5.04
N GLY A 26 -3.03 22.40 -5.83
CA GLY A 26 -3.47 22.45 -7.21
C GLY A 26 -2.44 21.81 -8.15
N HIS A 27 -2.71 20.61 -8.66
CA HIS A 27 -1.80 19.95 -9.61
C HIS A 27 -1.70 20.64 -10.98
N GLY A 28 -2.63 21.53 -11.33
CA GLY A 28 -2.63 22.26 -12.60
C GLY A 28 -1.68 23.47 -12.62
N ASP A 29 -1.58 24.18 -11.49
CA ASP A 29 -0.78 25.42 -11.38
C ASP A 29 0.34 25.36 -10.32
N GLY A 30 0.38 24.28 -9.53
CA GLY A 30 1.39 24.05 -8.49
C GLY A 30 1.22 24.90 -7.23
N THR A 31 0.03 25.47 -6.99
CA THR A 31 -0.22 26.39 -5.86
C THR A 31 -1.08 25.78 -4.76
N PHE A 32 -1.07 26.40 -3.57
CA PHE A 32 -1.98 26.03 -2.48
C PHE A 32 -3.26 26.87 -2.53
N GLY A 33 -4.39 26.18 -2.63
CA GLY A 33 -5.72 26.77 -2.59
C GLY A 33 -6.24 26.98 -1.16
N ARG A 34 -7.53 27.31 -1.05
CA ARG A 34 -8.22 27.39 0.25
C ARG A 34 -8.26 26.01 0.91
N PRO A 35 -8.03 25.92 2.22
CA PRO A 35 -8.11 24.64 2.92
C PRO A 35 -9.55 24.13 2.96
N GLU A 36 -9.69 22.80 2.99
CA GLU A 36 -10.95 22.09 3.11
C GLU A 36 -11.18 21.63 4.55
N TYR A 37 -12.38 21.85 5.07
CA TYR A 37 -12.79 21.31 6.36
C TYR A 37 -13.12 19.83 6.22
N VAL A 38 -12.33 18.97 6.86
CA VAL A 38 -12.46 17.51 6.78
C VAL A 38 -12.86 16.98 8.16
N VAL A 39 -14.00 16.28 8.20
CA VAL A 39 -14.45 15.55 9.39
C VAL A 39 -14.03 14.07 9.22
N PRO A 40 -13.28 13.50 10.18
CA PRO A 40 -12.88 12.10 10.14
C PRO A 40 -14.09 11.16 10.01
N LYS A 41 -13.93 10.13 9.18
CA LYS A 41 -14.90 9.04 9.06
C LYS A 41 -14.36 7.80 9.77
N ARG A 42 -15.18 6.75 9.82
CA ARG A 42 -14.81 5.44 10.40
C ARG A 42 -13.54 4.83 9.81
N PHE A 43 -13.19 5.20 8.58
CA PHE A 43 -11.95 4.86 7.92
C PHE A 43 -11.40 6.12 7.27
N ALA A 44 -10.11 6.35 7.43
CA ALA A 44 -9.34 7.37 6.72
C ALA A 44 -8.26 6.66 5.92
N VAL A 45 -8.16 6.96 4.63
CA VAL A 45 -7.10 6.46 3.76
C VAL A 45 -6.20 7.63 3.43
N ILE A 46 -4.92 7.48 3.75
CA ILE A 46 -3.90 8.50 3.49
C ILE A 46 -2.97 7.94 2.42
N GLU A 47 -2.89 8.63 1.29
CA GLU A 47 -2.05 8.27 0.16
C GLU A 47 -1.05 9.40 -0.09
N GLY A 48 0.22 9.04 -0.27
CA GLY A 48 1.24 10.00 -0.60
C GLY A 48 2.65 9.42 -0.55
N LEU A 49 3.62 10.31 -0.80
CA LEU A 49 5.03 9.95 -0.90
C LEU A 49 5.71 9.77 0.47
N LEU A 50 5.22 10.43 1.52
CA LEU A 50 5.91 10.57 2.81
C LEU A 50 5.09 10.07 4.01
N GLY A 51 4.20 9.10 3.78
CA GLY A 51 3.28 8.59 4.81
C GLY A 51 3.96 7.95 6.01
N TYR A 52 5.21 7.50 5.89
CA TYR A 52 5.98 6.79 6.93
C TYR A 52 7.36 7.44 7.15
N HIS A 53 7.49 8.74 6.88
CA HIS A 53 8.78 9.42 6.90
C HIS A 53 9.33 9.64 8.32
N THR A 54 8.45 9.82 9.31
CA THR A 54 8.80 9.98 10.72
C THR A 54 8.11 8.91 11.56
N GLN A 55 8.65 8.64 12.75
CA GLN A 55 8.03 7.69 13.68
C GLN A 55 6.60 8.09 14.05
N GLU A 56 6.33 9.38 14.27
CA GLU A 56 4.99 9.89 14.56
C GLU A 56 3.99 9.57 13.42
N LEU A 57 4.43 9.68 12.17
CA LEU A 57 3.61 9.31 11.02
C LEU A 57 3.41 7.79 10.95
N CYS A 58 4.45 6.99 11.20
CA CYS A 58 4.32 5.53 11.29
C CYS A 58 3.28 5.10 12.34
N ASP A 59 3.27 5.76 13.49
CA ASP A 59 2.36 5.45 14.60
C ASP A 59 0.94 5.96 14.41
N SER A 60 0.73 6.85 13.44
CA SER A 60 -0.59 7.37 13.09
C SER A 60 -1.44 6.40 12.26
N HIS A 61 -0.86 5.29 11.78
CA HIS A 61 -1.54 4.32 10.91
C HIS A 61 -1.78 2.98 11.62
N ASP A 62 -2.98 2.43 11.44
CA ASP A 62 -3.32 1.07 11.91
C ASP A 62 -2.88 -0.01 10.90
N VAL A 63 -2.83 0.33 9.60
CA VAL A 63 -2.36 -0.53 8.51
C VAL A 63 -1.54 0.30 7.53
N ARG A 64 -0.31 -0.14 7.24
CA ARG A 64 0.63 0.55 6.34
C ARG A 64 0.86 -0.31 5.10
N VAL A 65 0.42 0.19 3.94
CA VAL A 65 0.62 -0.45 2.65
C VAL A 65 1.66 0.34 1.85
N TYR A 66 2.60 -0.35 1.21
CA TYR A 66 3.59 0.26 0.31
C TYR A 66 3.54 -0.40 -1.07
N LEU A 67 3.38 0.40 -2.12
CA LEU A 67 3.38 -0.06 -3.50
C LEU A 67 4.80 0.02 -4.09
N ALA A 68 5.39 -1.13 -4.41
CA ALA A 68 6.78 -1.30 -4.86
C ALA A 68 6.91 -2.06 -6.21
N PRO A 69 6.22 -1.67 -7.28
CA PRO A 69 6.43 -2.27 -8.59
C PRO A 69 7.87 -2.04 -9.08
N PRO A 70 8.38 -2.87 -10.00
CA PRO A 70 9.64 -2.63 -10.68
C PRO A 70 9.68 -1.24 -11.31
N GLU A 71 10.86 -0.62 -11.28
CA GLU A 71 11.04 0.76 -11.72
C GLU A 71 10.69 0.93 -13.20
N GLU A 72 11.03 -0.06 -14.03
CA GLU A 72 10.72 -0.10 -15.45
C GLU A 72 9.20 -0.03 -15.70
N LEU A 73 8.43 -0.87 -15.00
CA LEU A 73 6.98 -0.92 -15.10
C LEU A 73 6.34 0.39 -14.58
N ARG A 74 6.87 0.92 -13.47
CA ARG A 74 6.43 2.21 -12.91
C ARG A 74 6.66 3.36 -13.88
N ARG A 75 7.82 3.39 -14.56
CA ARG A 75 8.17 4.39 -15.57
C ARG A 75 7.21 4.29 -16.76
N GLU A 76 6.95 3.09 -17.25
CA GLU A 76 5.99 2.84 -18.34
C GLU A 76 4.59 3.38 -18.00
N TRP A 77 4.07 3.06 -16.81
CA TRP A 77 2.76 3.58 -16.37
C TRP A 77 2.72 5.10 -16.29
N LYS A 78 3.81 5.72 -15.80
CA LYS A 78 3.89 7.18 -15.71
C LYS A 78 3.94 7.81 -17.09
N ILE A 79 4.73 7.27 -18.02
CA ILE A 79 4.78 7.74 -19.42
C ILE A 79 3.40 7.62 -20.03
N LYS A 80 2.80 6.42 -20.05
CA LYS A 80 1.48 6.18 -20.64
C LYS A 80 0.41 7.12 -20.07
N ARG A 81 0.43 7.37 -18.75
CA ARG A 81 -0.52 8.28 -18.09
C ARG A 81 -0.27 9.74 -18.43
N ASP A 82 0.97 10.21 -18.34
CA ASP A 82 1.30 11.63 -18.45
C ASP A 82 1.29 12.11 -19.91
N THR A 83 1.62 11.24 -20.89
CA THR A 83 1.48 11.55 -22.32
C THR A 83 0.02 11.53 -22.76
N SER A 84 -0.77 10.53 -22.34
CA SER A 84 -2.18 10.40 -22.76
C SER A 84 -3.14 11.38 -22.08
N LYS A 85 -2.94 11.69 -20.79
CA LYS A 85 -3.90 12.48 -19.99
C LYS A 85 -3.46 13.90 -19.69
N ARG A 86 -2.16 14.20 -19.78
CA ARG A 86 -1.59 15.48 -19.33
C ARG A 86 -0.83 16.23 -20.42
N GLY A 87 -0.69 15.65 -21.62
CA GLY A 87 -0.11 16.31 -22.79
C GLY A 87 1.40 16.56 -22.69
N TYR A 88 2.09 15.85 -21.81
CA TYR A 88 3.56 15.89 -21.76
C TYR A 88 4.16 15.08 -22.90
N ASP A 89 5.34 15.48 -23.34
CA ASP A 89 6.17 14.64 -24.21
C ASP A 89 6.92 13.57 -23.41
N GLU A 90 7.19 12.42 -24.02
CA GLU A 90 7.83 11.28 -23.36
C GLU A 90 9.21 11.64 -22.80
N GLU A 91 10.00 12.39 -23.56
CA GLU A 91 11.34 12.84 -23.15
C GLU A 91 11.28 13.73 -21.89
N GLN A 92 10.25 14.58 -21.79
CA GLN A 92 10.04 15.43 -20.61
C GLN A 92 9.70 14.59 -19.36
N VAL A 93 8.88 13.55 -19.52
CA VAL A 93 8.50 12.65 -18.43
C VAL A 93 9.71 11.87 -17.93
N LEU A 94 10.55 11.36 -18.84
CA LEU A 94 11.79 10.65 -18.51
C LEU A 94 12.79 11.56 -17.81
N ALA A 95 13.01 12.78 -18.31
CA ALA A 95 13.90 13.74 -17.68
C ALA A 95 13.44 14.13 -16.26
N GLU A 96 12.13 14.27 -16.04
CA GLU A 96 11.57 14.53 -14.71
C GLU A 96 11.77 13.35 -13.76
N LEU A 97 11.61 12.12 -14.27
CA LEU A 97 11.84 10.89 -13.51
C LEU A 97 13.30 10.77 -13.07
N ASP A 98 14.25 10.93 -13.98
CA ASP A 98 15.68 10.82 -13.68
C ASP A 98 16.13 11.93 -12.72
N LYS A 99 15.59 13.14 -12.86
CA LYS A 99 15.85 14.25 -11.94
C LYS A 99 15.40 13.95 -10.51
N ARG A 100 14.31 13.19 -10.32
CA ARG A 100 13.73 12.87 -9.00
C ARG A 100 14.24 11.57 -8.40
N GLU A 101 15.04 10.81 -9.15
CA GLU A 101 15.52 9.51 -8.70
C GLU A 101 16.38 9.59 -7.41
N PRO A 102 17.28 10.57 -7.23
CA PRO A 102 18.00 10.73 -5.96
C PRO A 102 17.06 10.96 -4.77
N ASP A 103 16.07 11.85 -4.91
CA ASP A 103 15.08 12.12 -3.86
C ASP A 103 14.24 10.87 -3.54
N SER A 104 13.89 10.08 -4.56
CA SER A 104 13.19 8.81 -4.41
C SER A 104 14.02 7.80 -3.61
N ALA A 105 15.32 7.70 -3.92
CA ALA A 105 16.27 6.85 -3.24
C ALA A 105 16.43 7.20 -1.76
N GLU A 106 16.52 8.50 -1.47
CA GLU A 106 16.86 9.00 -0.14
C GLU A 106 15.62 9.07 0.77
N PHE A 107 14.48 9.52 0.25
CA PHE A 107 13.33 9.86 1.09
C PHE A 107 12.15 8.92 0.94
N ILE A 108 11.96 8.29 -0.22
CA ILE A 108 10.74 7.51 -0.53
C ILE A 108 10.95 6.02 -0.27
N ARG A 109 11.93 5.41 -0.95
CA ARG A 109 12.15 3.96 -0.87
C ARG A 109 12.50 3.43 0.53
N PRO A 110 13.25 4.15 1.38
CA PRO A 110 13.54 3.67 2.74
C PRO A 110 12.28 3.46 3.59
N GLN A 111 11.19 4.16 3.29
CA GLN A 111 9.92 4.01 4.01
C GLN A 111 9.28 2.63 3.81
N ARG A 112 9.68 1.85 2.79
CA ARG A 112 9.24 0.46 2.55
C ARG A 112 9.41 -0.41 3.79
N ARG A 113 10.46 -0.19 4.60
CA ARG A 113 10.75 -1.00 5.80
C ARG A 113 9.70 -0.87 6.90
N TYR A 114 8.88 0.17 6.85
CA TYR A 114 7.80 0.41 7.82
C TYR A 114 6.45 -0.12 7.35
N ALA A 115 6.36 -0.71 6.15
CA ALA A 115 5.10 -1.23 5.64
C ALA A 115 4.74 -2.56 6.32
N ASP A 116 3.47 -2.71 6.65
CA ASP A 116 2.90 -3.98 7.11
C ASP A 116 2.61 -4.91 5.93
N MET A 117 2.34 -4.32 4.77
CA MET A 117 2.11 -5.01 3.51
C MET A 117 2.82 -4.27 2.37
N ILE A 118 3.71 -4.94 1.67
CA ILE A 118 4.35 -4.44 0.46
C ILE A 118 3.69 -5.11 -0.73
N VAL A 119 3.19 -4.35 -1.69
CA VAL A 119 2.57 -4.86 -2.92
C VAL A 119 3.49 -4.53 -4.09
N SER A 120 3.88 -5.53 -4.86
CA SER A 120 4.61 -5.36 -6.11
C SER A 120 3.85 -6.05 -7.23
N PHE A 121 3.37 -5.29 -8.20
CA PHE A 121 2.88 -5.87 -9.44
C PHE A 121 4.05 -6.07 -10.40
N LEU A 122 4.11 -7.26 -11.00
CA LEU A 122 5.18 -7.68 -11.90
C LEU A 122 4.60 -7.99 -13.28
N PRO A 123 5.38 -7.83 -14.36
CA PRO A 123 4.98 -8.38 -15.66
C PRO A 123 4.77 -9.90 -15.52
N GLY A 124 3.59 -10.38 -15.91
CA GLY A 124 3.33 -11.82 -16.02
C GLY A 124 3.72 -12.36 -17.40
N ASP A 125 3.34 -13.61 -17.67
CA ASP A 125 3.55 -14.24 -18.98
C ASP A 125 2.78 -13.52 -20.11
N ASP A 126 1.60 -13.01 -19.78
CA ASP A 126 0.83 -12.08 -20.59
C ASP A 126 1.10 -10.66 -20.07
N SER A 127 1.72 -9.81 -20.89
CA SER A 127 2.12 -8.46 -20.48
C SER A 127 0.95 -7.56 -20.07
N GLU A 128 -0.28 -7.91 -20.47
CA GLU A 128 -1.49 -7.18 -20.05
C GLU A 128 -2.02 -7.65 -18.69
N LYS A 129 -1.53 -8.79 -18.18
CA LYS A 129 -1.94 -9.42 -16.93
C LYS A 129 -0.79 -9.47 -15.95
N LEU A 130 -0.84 -8.59 -14.97
CA LEU A 130 0.24 -8.45 -14.00
C LEU A 130 0.10 -9.48 -12.88
N ASP A 131 1.21 -10.17 -12.61
CA ASP A 131 1.37 -10.93 -11.38
C ASP A 131 1.39 -9.96 -10.20
N ALA A 132 0.99 -10.43 -9.03
CA ALA A 132 1.11 -9.69 -7.79
C ALA A 132 1.98 -10.47 -6.79
N GLU A 133 2.96 -9.78 -6.23
CA GLU A 133 3.77 -10.26 -5.12
C GLU A 133 3.51 -9.39 -3.90
N LEU A 134 3.19 -10.03 -2.77
CA LEU A 134 2.98 -9.36 -1.51
C LEU A 134 4.01 -9.84 -0.50
N THR A 135 4.69 -8.92 0.17
CA THR A 135 5.39 -9.19 1.43
C THR A 135 4.48 -8.78 2.58
N LEU A 136 4.25 -9.71 3.50
CA LEU A 136 3.29 -9.61 4.59
C LEU A 136 4.06 -9.70 5.92
N SER A 137 4.03 -8.63 6.72
CA SER A 137 4.78 -8.52 7.98
C SER A 137 4.06 -9.19 9.15
N GLU A 138 4.78 -9.89 10.02
CA GLU A 138 4.21 -10.49 11.24
C GLU A 138 3.51 -9.50 12.18
N GLY A 139 3.85 -8.20 12.08
CA GLY A 139 3.25 -7.15 12.89
C GLY A 139 1.75 -6.92 12.61
N LEU A 140 1.20 -7.54 11.57
CA LEU A 140 -0.20 -7.43 11.19
C LEU A 140 -0.88 -8.81 11.20
N ALA A 141 -2.05 -8.87 11.85
CA ALA A 141 -2.85 -10.09 11.90
C ALA A 141 -3.45 -10.41 10.52
N HIS A 142 -2.76 -11.28 9.81
CA HIS A 142 -3.14 -11.75 8.48
C HIS A 142 -4.29 -12.76 8.51
N PRO A 143 -5.13 -12.84 7.46
CA PRO A 143 -6.13 -13.91 7.34
C PRO A 143 -5.45 -15.27 7.30
N ASP A 144 -6.23 -16.31 7.62
CA ASP A 144 -5.81 -17.68 7.35
C ASP A 144 -5.56 -17.84 5.85
N MET A 145 -4.28 -17.95 5.48
CA MET A 145 -3.82 -17.97 4.09
C MET A 145 -4.09 -19.31 3.40
N SER A 146 -4.53 -20.34 4.13
CA SER A 146 -4.91 -21.61 3.53
C SER A 146 -6.02 -21.46 2.49
N VAL A 147 -6.88 -20.43 2.62
CA VAL A 147 -7.96 -20.13 1.67
C VAL A 147 -7.43 -19.71 0.29
N LEU A 148 -6.19 -19.19 0.23
CA LEU A 148 -5.55 -18.76 -1.02
C LEU A 148 -4.97 -19.94 -1.80
N LEU A 149 -4.60 -21.00 -1.08
CA LEU A 149 -3.95 -22.17 -1.63
C LEU A 149 -4.99 -23.23 -1.97
N ASP A 150 -4.83 -23.90 -3.10
CA ASP A 150 -5.65 -25.05 -3.46
C ASP A 150 -4.90 -26.37 -3.24
N GLU A 151 -5.64 -27.46 -3.00
CA GLU A 151 -5.06 -28.80 -2.90
C GLU A 151 -4.43 -29.18 -4.24
N GLY A 152 -3.10 -29.15 -4.29
CA GLY A 152 -2.30 -29.51 -5.46
C GLY A 152 -1.76 -28.33 -6.28
N GLY A 153 -1.96 -27.07 -5.85
CA GLY A 153 -1.31 -25.89 -6.43
C GLY A 153 -1.74 -25.55 -7.85
N LYS A 154 -2.94 -25.94 -8.28
CA LYS A 154 -3.45 -25.72 -9.64
C LYS A 154 -3.79 -24.24 -9.90
N ARG A 155 -4.04 -23.46 -8.85
CA ARG A 155 -4.29 -22.00 -8.96
C ARG A 155 -3.01 -21.20 -9.21
N GLY A 156 -1.83 -21.80 -9.09
CA GLY A 156 -0.55 -21.10 -9.27
C GLY A 156 -0.20 -20.09 -8.17
N VAL A 157 -1.09 -19.86 -7.20
CA VAL A 157 -0.85 -19.04 -6.01
C VAL A 157 0.16 -19.74 -5.11
N LYS A 158 1.19 -19.01 -4.66
CA LYS A 158 2.27 -19.56 -3.82
C LYS A 158 2.43 -18.72 -2.57
N LEU A 159 2.62 -19.40 -1.44
CA LEU A 159 2.93 -18.77 -0.16
C LEU A 159 4.25 -19.33 0.36
N GLU A 160 5.20 -18.45 0.65
CA GLU A 160 6.52 -18.78 1.16
C GLU A 160 6.77 -18.03 2.48
N GLU A 161 7.41 -18.70 3.43
CA GLU A 161 7.88 -18.05 4.66
C GLU A 161 9.24 -17.37 4.39
N GLU A 162 9.37 -16.10 4.75
CA GLU A 162 10.63 -15.38 4.70
C GLU A 162 11.48 -15.64 5.94
N ARG A 163 12.81 -15.63 5.79
CA ARG A 163 13.76 -15.82 6.90
C ARG A 163 13.64 -14.76 7.99
N SER A 164 13.09 -13.60 7.65
CA SER A 164 12.84 -12.44 8.53
C SER A 164 11.60 -12.63 9.43
N GLY A 165 10.80 -13.68 9.22
CA GLY A 165 9.50 -13.91 9.88
C GLY A 165 8.31 -13.49 9.02
N GLY A 166 8.51 -12.67 7.98
CA GLY A 166 7.44 -12.29 7.07
C GLY A 166 6.94 -13.45 6.19
N ARG A 167 5.81 -13.24 5.52
CA ARG A 167 5.29 -14.15 4.49
C ARG A 167 5.35 -13.49 3.12
N ARG A 168 5.67 -14.26 2.09
CA ARG A 168 5.67 -13.82 0.69
C ARG A 168 4.57 -14.56 -0.07
N LEU A 169 3.61 -13.83 -0.59
CA LEU A 169 2.48 -14.33 -1.36
C LEU A 169 2.65 -13.93 -2.82
N PHE A 170 2.64 -14.91 -3.72
CA PHE A 170 2.61 -14.71 -5.16
C PHE A 170 1.25 -15.09 -5.71
N ILE A 171 0.66 -14.22 -6.52
CA ILE A 171 -0.63 -14.38 -7.19
C ILE A 171 -0.41 -14.18 -8.68
N PRO A 172 -0.65 -15.19 -9.53
CA PRO A 172 -0.46 -15.05 -10.96
C PRO A 172 -1.50 -14.09 -11.57
N GLY A 173 -1.09 -13.31 -12.55
CA GLY A 173 -1.93 -12.35 -13.27
C GLY A 173 -2.91 -13.03 -14.22
N ASP A 174 -2.58 -14.23 -14.69
CA ASP A 174 -3.42 -15.04 -15.58
C ASP A 174 -4.36 -16.00 -14.84
N LEU A 175 -4.52 -15.82 -13.52
CA LEU A 175 -5.46 -16.57 -12.70
C LEU A 175 -6.85 -16.57 -13.33
N ASP A 176 -7.45 -17.76 -13.45
CA ASP A 176 -8.79 -17.90 -13.99
C ASP A 176 -9.85 -17.26 -13.09
N ALA A 177 -10.95 -16.78 -13.68
CA ALA A 177 -11.98 -16.05 -12.96
C ALA A 177 -12.69 -16.88 -11.88
N ASP A 178 -12.84 -18.20 -12.07
CA ASP A 178 -13.49 -19.07 -11.09
C ASP A 178 -12.58 -19.27 -9.87
N ALA A 179 -11.27 -19.44 -10.10
CA ALA A 179 -10.27 -19.48 -9.04
C ALA A 179 -10.17 -18.14 -8.29
N GLY A 180 -10.15 -17.02 -9.02
CA GLY A 180 -10.16 -15.67 -8.44
C GLY A 180 -11.38 -15.45 -7.53
N ALA A 181 -12.58 -15.78 -8.02
CA ALA A 181 -13.82 -15.67 -7.27
C ALA A 181 -13.84 -16.59 -6.03
N ALA A 182 -13.33 -17.82 -6.14
CA ALA A 182 -13.26 -18.74 -5.01
C ALA A 182 -12.32 -18.24 -3.90
N ILE A 183 -11.20 -17.64 -4.27
CA ILE A 183 -10.28 -17.00 -3.31
C ILE A 183 -10.96 -15.79 -2.66
N GLU A 184 -11.58 -14.93 -3.46
CA GLU A 184 -12.29 -13.74 -2.96
C GLU A 184 -13.36 -14.14 -1.93
N GLU A 185 -14.18 -15.15 -2.26
CA GLU A 185 -15.20 -15.68 -1.34
C GLU A 185 -14.58 -16.22 -0.05
N GLY A 186 -13.50 -17.00 -0.13
CA GLY A 186 -12.81 -17.53 1.04
C GLY A 186 -12.29 -16.44 1.99
N ILE A 187 -11.87 -15.28 1.45
CA ILE A 187 -11.48 -14.12 2.25
C ILE A 187 -12.72 -13.41 2.83
N TRP A 188 -13.81 -13.28 2.06
CA TRP A 188 -15.08 -12.70 2.52
C TRP A 188 -15.73 -13.50 3.65
N GLU A 189 -15.61 -14.83 3.64
CA GLU A 189 -16.07 -15.69 4.73
C GLU A 189 -15.39 -15.37 6.06
N LYS A 190 -14.15 -14.86 6.04
CA LYS A 190 -13.45 -14.38 7.25
C LYS A 190 -13.89 -12.98 7.68
N MET A 191 -14.65 -12.27 6.84
CA MET A 191 -15.15 -10.92 7.05
C MET A 191 -16.68 -10.85 7.18
N GLN A 192 -17.33 -11.85 7.79
CA GLN A 192 -18.79 -11.89 7.94
C GLN A 192 -19.39 -10.63 8.60
N PHE A 193 -18.64 -9.96 9.48
CA PHE A 193 -19.05 -8.71 10.12
C PHE A 193 -18.94 -7.46 9.21
N ALA A 194 -18.35 -7.59 8.03
CA ALA A 194 -18.10 -6.51 7.07
C ALA A 194 -18.75 -6.75 5.69
N GLN A 195 -19.69 -7.69 5.58
CA GLN A 195 -20.37 -8.05 4.32
C GLN A 195 -21.03 -6.85 3.61
N GLN A 196 -21.43 -5.82 4.35
CA GLN A 196 -21.95 -4.56 3.80
C GLN A 196 -20.94 -3.77 2.96
N LEU A 197 -19.66 -4.10 3.01
CA LEU A 197 -18.60 -3.49 2.21
C LEU A 197 -18.35 -4.22 0.89
N ARG A 198 -19.01 -5.37 0.66
CA ARG A 198 -18.83 -6.17 -0.53
C ARG A 198 -19.25 -5.40 -1.78
N THR A 199 -18.43 -5.50 -2.83
CA THR A 199 -18.55 -4.75 -4.07
C THR A 199 -18.04 -5.60 -5.24
N ASP A 200 -18.69 -5.49 -6.39
CA ASP A 200 -18.28 -6.12 -7.65
C ASP A 200 -17.09 -5.39 -8.33
N ARG A 201 -16.81 -4.16 -7.86
CA ARG A 201 -15.77 -3.27 -8.37
C ARG A 201 -14.32 -3.65 -8.04
N LEU A 202 -14.07 -4.68 -7.22
CA LEU A 202 -12.70 -5.11 -6.94
C LEU A 202 -12.05 -5.68 -8.21
N GLY A 203 -10.78 -5.34 -8.41
CA GLY A 203 -10.04 -5.70 -9.61
C GLY A 203 -10.33 -4.82 -10.82
N GLU A 204 -11.29 -3.89 -10.76
CA GLU A 204 -11.56 -2.98 -11.87
C GLU A 204 -10.46 -1.92 -12.03
N PHE A 205 -9.99 -1.75 -13.26
CA PHE A 205 -9.09 -0.66 -13.65
C PHE A 205 -9.42 -0.16 -15.06
N SER A 206 -8.85 0.99 -15.44
CA SER A 206 -9.11 1.60 -16.74
C SER A 206 -7.83 1.91 -17.50
N VAL A 207 -7.82 1.57 -18.78
CA VAL A 207 -6.77 1.91 -19.73
C VAL A 207 -7.41 2.77 -20.82
N GLY A 208 -7.10 4.07 -20.83
CA GLY A 208 -7.86 5.02 -21.63
C GLY A 208 -9.32 5.11 -21.17
N GLU A 209 -10.26 4.80 -22.06
CA GLU A 209 -11.71 4.74 -21.79
C GLU A 209 -12.21 3.31 -21.52
N GLU A 210 -11.38 2.30 -21.76
CA GLU A 210 -11.75 0.90 -21.59
C GLU A 210 -11.65 0.47 -20.13
N LYS A 211 -12.63 -0.34 -19.70
CA LYS A 211 -12.66 -0.94 -18.37
C LYS A 211 -12.21 -2.40 -18.46
N HIS A 212 -11.31 -2.75 -17.56
CA HIS A 212 -10.76 -4.10 -17.45
C HIS A 212 -10.92 -4.59 -16.01
N ARG A 213 -10.81 -5.91 -15.83
CA ARG A 213 -10.77 -6.57 -14.51
C ARG A 213 -9.50 -7.42 -14.44
N SER A 214 -8.82 -7.38 -13.30
CA SER A 214 -7.68 -8.22 -12.96
C SER A 214 -7.97 -8.97 -11.66
N GLU A 215 -7.84 -10.30 -11.69
CA GLU A 215 -8.07 -11.13 -10.50
C GLU A 215 -6.94 -10.96 -9.47
N SER A 216 -5.68 -10.84 -9.91
CA SER A 216 -4.57 -10.53 -9.01
C SER A 216 -4.78 -9.19 -8.29
N LEU A 217 -5.26 -8.17 -8.99
CA LEU A 217 -5.65 -6.88 -8.40
C LEU A 217 -6.84 -7.02 -7.44
N ALA A 218 -7.87 -7.78 -7.80
CA ALA A 218 -9.04 -8.01 -6.94
C ALA A 218 -8.63 -8.66 -5.61
N ILE A 219 -7.79 -9.70 -5.67
CA ILE A 219 -7.29 -10.40 -4.48
C ILE A 219 -6.43 -9.49 -3.61
N VAL A 220 -5.53 -8.69 -4.21
CA VAL A 220 -4.75 -7.69 -3.46
C VAL A 220 -5.67 -6.70 -2.75
N GLN A 221 -6.67 -6.16 -3.44
CA GLN A 221 -7.59 -5.16 -2.88
C GLN A 221 -8.45 -5.73 -1.75
N VAL A 222 -8.97 -6.96 -1.90
CA VAL A 222 -9.76 -7.60 -0.83
C VAL A 222 -8.88 -7.95 0.38
N LEU A 223 -7.61 -8.31 0.17
CA LEU A 223 -6.65 -8.48 1.27
C LEU A 223 -6.38 -7.16 2.00
N ILE A 224 -6.17 -6.04 1.29
CA ILE A 224 -6.04 -4.72 1.94
C ILE A 224 -7.30 -4.42 2.76
N LEU A 225 -8.48 -4.64 2.17
CA LEU A 225 -9.75 -4.42 2.86
C LEU A 225 -9.87 -5.28 4.12
N TYR A 226 -9.47 -6.56 4.05
CA TYR A 226 -9.44 -7.45 5.20
C TYR A 226 -8.68 -6.82 6.37
N HIS A 227 -7.45 -6.36 6.13
CA HIS A 227 -6.63 -5.78 7.18
C HIS A 227 -7.24 -4.49 7.74
N LEU A 228 -7.84 -3.65 6.89
CA LEU A 228 -8.53 -2.44 7.34
C LEU A 228 -9.70 -2.76 8.28
N VAL A 229 -10.54 -3.75 7.93
CA VAL A 229 -11.73 -4.06 8.73
C VAL A 229 -11.39 -4.83 10.00
N THR A 230 -10.35 -5.67 9.99
CA THR A 230 -9.91 -6.41 11.18
C THR A 230 -9.13 -5.54 12.16
N ALA A 231 -8.25 -4.64 11.67
CA ALA A 231 -7.57 -3.67 12.53
C ALA A 231 -8.58 -2.84 13.33
N LYS A 232 -9.65 -2.38 12.66
CA LYS A 232 -10.74 -1.67 13.34
C LYS A 232 -11.46 -2.53 14.38
N ALA A 233 -11.74 -3.80 14.07
CA ALA A 233 -12.40 -4.70 15.01
C ALA A 233 -11.54 -4.92 16.27
N ALA A 234 -10.22 -5.04 16.11
CA ALA A 234 -9.28 -5.13 17.21
C ALA A 234 -9.29 -3.85 18.08
N VAL A 235 -9.27 -2.67 17.47
CA VAL A 235 -9.35 -1.38 18.19
C VAL A 235 -10.68 -1.24 18.95
N ALA A 236 -11.81 -1.67 18.36
CA ALA A 236 -13.14 -1.52 18.95
C ALA A 236 -13.42 -2.43 20.17
N VAL A 237 -12.71 -3.56 20.32
CA VAL A 237 -12.95 -4.56 21.38
C VAL A 237 -12.21 -4.23 22.70
N GLY A 238 -11.37 -3.19 22.72
CA GLY A 238 -10.86 -2.60 23.97
C GLY A 238 -9.38 -2.83 24.27
N GLY A 239 -8.49 -2.55 23.31
CA GLY A 239 -7.05 -2.48 23.56
C GLY A 239 -6.50 -1.10 23.24
N ASP A 240 -6.34 -0.26 24.27
CA ASP A 240 -5.31 0.80 24.31
C ASP A 240 -3.98 0.22 24.84
N GLU A 241 -3.85 -1.11 24.86
CA GLU A 241 -2.56 -1.77 24.89
C GLU A 241 -1.99 -1.64 23.48
N ALA A 242 -0.92 -0.84 23.35
CA ALA A 242 -0.09 -0.74 22.17
C ALA A 242 -0.21 -2.00 21.31
N THR A 243 -0.82 -1.84 20.13
CA THR A 243 -0.97 -2.83 19.07
C THR A 243 0.18 -3.81 19.17
N ALA A 244 -0.09 -5.11 19.34
CA ALA A 244 0.88 -6.19 19.57
C ALA A 244 2.03 -6.20 18.54
N ARG A 245 2.92 -5.21 18.65
CA ARG A 245 4.08 -4.94 17.84
C ARG A 245 5.23 -5.43 18.70
N THR A 246 5.72 -6.62 18.37
CA THR A 246 7.02 -7.04 18.88
C THR A 246 8.06 -6.17 18.19
N ASP A 247 8.36 -5.00 18.77
CA ASP A 247 9.41 -4.10 18.28
C ASP A 247 10.76 -4.83 18.36
N ARG A 248 11.24 -5.31 17.22
CA ARG A 248 12.58 -5.93 17.11
C ARG A 248 13.67 -4.93 16.70
N GLN A 249 13.35 -3.64 16.53
CA GLN A 249 14.25 -2.68 15.87
C GLN A 249 15.01 -1.71 16.80
N SER A 250 14.83 -1.79 18.12
CA SER A 250 15.68 -1.03 19.06
C SER A 250 17.14 -1.53 19.13
N ALA A 251 17.45 -2.67 18.51
CA ALA A 251 18.77 -3.31 18.62
C ALA A 251 19.73 -3.02 17.45
N GLU A 252 19.27 -2.47 16.33
CA GLU A 252 20.13 -2.23 15.14
C GLU A 252 20.55 -0.76 14.98
N SER A 253 19.93 0.19 15.71
CA SER A 253 20.35 1.60 15.67
C SER A 253 21.57 1.93 16.55
N GLU A 254 21.96 1.05 17.48
CA GLU A 254 23.12 1.28 18.34
C GLU A 254 24.44 0.78 17.72
N THR A 255 24.40 -0.07 16.69
CA THR A 255 25.60 -0.64 16.06
C THR A 255 26.15 0.19 14.88
N GLU A 256 25.39 1.14 14.34
CA GLU A 256 25.84 1.97 13.20
C GLU A 256 26.33 3.38 13.60
N SER A 257 26.24 3.74 14.89
CA SER A 257 26.76 5.02 15.42
C SER A 257 28.27 5.01 15.75
N ALA A 258 28.99 3.92 15.48
CA ALA A 258 30.41 3.79 15.81
C ALA A 258 31.27 3.63 14.54
N ALA A 259 31.37 4.69 13.73
CA ALA A 259 32.48 4.88 12.80
C ALA A 259 33.33 6.07 13.27
N PRO A 260 34.66 5.93 13.40
CA PRO A 260 35.49 6.93 14.06
C PRO A 260 35.80 8.11 13.13
N ALA A 261 35.74 9.32 13.67
CA ALA A 261 36.37 10.49 13.08
C ALA A 261 37.90 10.40 13.25
N ALA A 262 38.63 10.35 12.13
CA ALA A 262 40.06 10.70 11.99
C ALA A 262 40.41 10.61 10.49
N SER A 263 41.18 11.49 9.85
CA SER A 263 41.87 12.74 10.18
C SER A 263 42.13 13.47 8.84
#